data_AF-A3YTT6-F1
#
_entry.id   AF-A3YTT6-F1
#
_cell.length_a   1.000
_cell.length_b   1.000
_cell.length_c   1.000
_cell.angle_alpha   90.00
_cell.angle_beta   90.00
_cell.angle_gamma   90.00
#
_symmetry.space_group_name_H-M   'P 1'
#
loop_
_entity.id
_entity.type
_entity.pdbx_description
1 polymer ?
#
loop_
_entity_poly.entity_id
_entity_poly.type
_entity_poly.pdbx_seq_one_letter_code
_entity_poly.pdbx_strand_id
1 'polypeptide(L)'
;MKTTAYFRDVVVQKHPGIEEEWIQRVMAEPLEQRRQADGRYALWGLVPEVQNRALRVITLEDRETVHNAFFDRGFLKARNRSKTSPPAERPEP
;
A
#
# COMPACT_ATOMS: atom_id res chain seq x y z
N MET A 1 5.93 6.40 -13.84
CA MET A 1 6.19 5.18 -13.05
C MET A 1 7.14 4.30 -13.84
N LYS A 2 8.28 3.87 -13.27
CA LYS A 2 9.12 2.85 -13.89
C LYS A 2 8.61 1.48 -13.46
N THR A 3 7.84 0.83 -14.33
CA THR A 3 7.44 -0.57 -14.12
C THR A 3 8.44 -1.47 -14.83
N THR A 4 8.80 -2.58 -14.19
CA THR A 4 9.58 -3.61 -14.87
C THR A 4 8.74 -4.28 -15.95
N ALA A 5 9.36 -4.81 -17.00
CA ALA A 5 8.65 -5.61 -18.00
C ALA A 5 7.89 -6.79 -17.36
N TYR A 6 8.43 -7.34 -16.26
CA TYR A 6 7.78 -8.36 -15.44
C TYR A 6 6.46 -7.85 -14.82
N PHE A 7 6.42 -6.60 -14.37
CA PHE A 7 5.21 -6.00 -13.84
C PHE A 7 4.12 -5.88 -14.93
N ARG A 8 4.46 -5.34 -16.10
CA ARG A 8 3.50 -5.12 -17.18
C ARG A 8 2.94 -6.43 -17.77
N ASP A 9 3.77 -7.45 -17.88
CA ASP A 9 3.38 -8.71 -18.51
C ASP A 9 2.79 -9.72 -17.52
N VAL A 10 3.34 -9.81 -16.30
CA VAL A 10 3.00 -10.87 -15.34
C VAL A 10 2.03 -10.41 -14.26
N VAL A 11 2.15 -9.18 -13.74
CA VAL A 11 1.26 -8.71 -12.66
C VAL A 11 -0.13 -8.41 -13.18
N VAL A 12 -0.23 -7.79 -14.36
CA VAL A 12 -1.52 -7.56 -15.05
C VAL A 12 -2.24 -8.89 -15.33
N GLN A 13 -1.50 -9.93 -15.72
CA GLN A 13 -2.07 -11.26 -15.97
C GLN A 13 -2.41 -12.03 -14.68
N LYS A 14 -1.58 -11.96 -13.63
CA LYS A 14 -1.81 -12.70 -12.37
C LYS A 14 -2.88 -12.08 -11.48
N HIS A 15 -3.06 -10.76 -11.56
CA HIS A 15 -4.03 -10.02 -10.77
C HIS A 15 -4.86 -9.13 -11.71
N PRO A 16 -5.87 -9.71 -12.41
CA PRO A 16 -6.68 -9.03 -13.43
C PRO A 16 -7.66 -8.00 -12.84
N GLY A 17 -7.18 -7.16 -11.94
CA GLY A 17 -7.95 -6.13 -11.26
C GLY A 17 -7.09 -5.34 -10.30
N ILE A 18 -5.78 -5.19 -10.56
CA ILE A 18 -4.94 -4.13 -9.98
C ILE A 18 -4.66 -3.17 -11.13
N GLU A 19 -5.18 -1.95 -11.04
CA GLU A 19 -4.94 -0.93 -12.06
C GLU A 19 -3.61 -0.21 -11.83
N GLU A 20 -2.95 0.17 -12.92
CA GLU A 20 -1.70 0.94 -12.88
C GLU A 20 -1.90 2.29 -12.18
N GLU A 21 -3.06 2.93 -12.34
CA GLU A 21 -3.43 4.17 -11.66
C GLU A 21 -3.35 4.05 -10.14
N TRP A 22 -3.77 2.92 -9.58
CA TRP A 22 -3.72 2.72 -8.13
C TRP A 22 -2.29 2.62 -7.63
N ILE A 23 -1.41 1.96 -8.38
CA ILE A 23 0.00 1.85 -8.04
C ILE A 23 0.67 3.22 -8.15
N GLN A 24 0.39 3.97 -9.22
CA GLN A 24 0.86 5.33 -9.37
C GLN A 24 0.40 6.21 -8.21
N ARG A 25 -0.85 6.07 -7.78
CA ARG A 25 -1.40 6.78 -6.63
C ARG A 25 -0.69 6.40 -5.34
N VAL A 26 -0.47 5.10 -5.09
CA VAL A 26 0.29 4.64 -3.90
C VAL A 26 1.73 5.13 -3.92
N MET A 27 2.36 5.23 -5.10
CA MET A 27 3.73 5.75 -5.21
C MET A 27 3.79 7.27 -5.06
N ALA A 28 2.80 7.99 -5.58
CA ALA A 28 2.71 9.44 -5.45
C ALA A 28 2.36 9.86 -4.02
N GLU A 29 1.40 9.18 -3.41
CA GLU A 29 0.90 9.45 -2.06
C GLU A 29 0.76 8.12 -1.27
N PRO A 30 1.88 7.52 -0.84
CA PRO A 30 1.85 6.34 0.02
C PRO A 30 1.29 6.74 1.38
N LEU A 31 0.29 5.99 1.84
CA LEU A 31 -0.29 6.12 3.16
C LEU A 31 0.70 5.71 4.25
N GLU A 32 1.47 4.65 3.99
CA GLU A 32 2.54 4.17 4.84
C GLU A 32 3.69 3.68 3.97
N GLN A 33 4.93 3.90 4.41
CA GLN A 33 6.11 3.38 3.76
C GLN A 33 7.03 2.73 4.79
N ARG A 34 7.55 1.54 4.47
CA ARG A 34 8.47 0.80 5.33
C ARG A 34 9.64 0.29 4.52
N ARG A 35 10.85 0.64 4.96
CA ARG A 35 12.07 0.05 4.42
C ARG A 35 12.29 -1.33 5.01
N GLN A 36 12.54 -2.32 4.17
CA GLN A 36 12.94 -3.67 4.58
C GLN A 36 14.46 -3.75 4.78
N ALA A 37 14.92 -4.74 5.54
CA ALA A 37 16.35 -4.98 5.75
C ALA A 37 17.10 -5.34 4.45
N ASP A 38 16.38 -5.88 3.45
CA ASP A 38 16.89 -6.23 2.12
C ASP A 38 17.10 -5.00 1.20
N GLY A 39 16.83 -3.78 1.66
CA GLY A 39 16.94 -2.55 0.87
C GLY A 39 15.69 -2.16 0.07
N ARG A 40 14.69 -3.04 0.02
CA ARG A 40 13.38 -2.78 -0.64
C ARG A 40 12.48 -1.87 0.18
N TYR A 41 11.54 -1.21 -0.49
CA TYR A 41 10.51 -0.41 0.17
C TYR A 41 9.13 -1.02 -0.04
N ALA A 42 8.39 -1.17 1.04
CA ALA A 42 6.97 -1.49 1.01
C ALA A 42 6.18 -0.20 1.20
N LEU A 43 5.37 0.13 0.21
CA LEU A 43 4.45 1.26 0.20
C LEU A 43 3.04 0.71 0.35
N TRP A 44 2.22 1.32 1.20
CA TRP A 44 0.80 0.99 1.32
C TRP A 44 -0.01 2.20 0.89
N GLY A 45 -1.05 2.01 0.10
CA GLY A 45 -2.00 3.05 -0.25
C GLY A 45 -3.42 2.50 -0.28
N LEU A 46 -4.41 3.34 0.02
CA LEU A 46 -5.80 2.91 0.02
C LEU A 46 -6.41 3.14 -1.36
N VAL A 47 -7.14 2.13 -1.81
CA VAL A 47 -7.87 2.16 -3.06
C VAL A 47 -9.37 2.14 -2.72
N PRO A 48 -10.02 3.32 -2.64
CA PRO A 48 -11.45 3.42 -2.33
C PRO A 48 -12.31 2.65 -3.34
N GLU A 49 -11.88 2.60 -4.61
CA GLU A 49 -12.60 1.97 -5.72
C GLU A 49 -12.86 0.47 -5.53
N VAL A 50 -12.04 -0.22 -4.74
CA VAL A 50 -12.18 -1.67 -4.47
C VAL A 50 -12.64 -1.97 -3.03
N GLN A 51 -13.57 -1.18 -2.49
CA GLN A 51 -14.03 -1.24 -1.09
C GLN A 51 -12.93 -0.78 -0.11
N ASN A 52 -12.27 0.34 -0.44
CA ASN A 52 -11.21 0.92 0.37
C ASN A 52 -10.00 0.01 0.63
N ARG A 53 -9.76 -1.05 -0.14
CA ARG A 53 -8.65 -2.00 0.10
C ARG A 53 -7.29 -1.31 0.13
N ALA A 54 -6.39 -1.81 0.99
CA ALA A 54 -5.02 -1.33 0.99
C ALA A 54 -4.26 -2.08 -0.11
N LEU A 55 -3.67 -1.35 -1.04
CA LEU A 55 -2.72 -1.88 -2.00
C LEU A 55 -1.32 -1.75 -1.41
N ARG A 56 -0.62 -2.87 -1.32
CA ARG A 56 0.78 -2.92 -0.92
C ARG A 56 1.65 -3.04 -2.17
N VAL A 57 2.49 -2.04 -2.39
CA VAL A 57 3.43 -1.94 -3.51
C VAL A 57 4.84 -2.10 -2.97
N ILE A 58 5.53 -3.13 -3.42
CA ILE A 58 6.94 -3.37 -3.10
C ILE A 58 7.79 -2.79 -4.24
N THR A 59 8.63 -1.83 -3.91
CA THR A 59 9.61 -1.23 -4.81
C THR A 59 11.03 -1.65 -4.43
N LEU A 60 11.95 -1.52 -5.38
CA LEU A 60 13.39 -1.65 -5.13
C LEU A 60 13.92 -0.46 -4.32
N GLU A 61 15.24 -0.44 -4.09
CA GLU A 61 15.93 0.60 -3.33
C GLU A 61 15.71 2.02 -3.89
N ASP A 62 15.55 2.13 -5.21
CA ASP A 62 15.31 3.40 -5.91
C ASP A 62 13.92 4.00 -5.66
N ARG A 63 12.99 3.24 -5.06
CA ARG A 63 11.57 3.61 -4.88
C ARG A 63 10.79 3.94 -6.17
N GLU A 64 11.45 4.00 -7.31
CA GLU A 64 10.84 4.19 -8.63
C GLU A 64 10.42 2.87 -9.27
N THR A 65 11.17 1.79 -9.00
CA THR A 65 10.99 0.50 -9.68
C THR A 65 10.07 -0.40 -8.89
N VAL A 66 8.84 -0.61 -9.39
CA VAL A 66 7.88 -1.55 -8.81
C VAL A 66 8.31 -2.98 -9.11
N HIS A 67 8.55 -3.74 -8.05
CA HIS A 67 8.88 -5.16 -8.12
C HIS A 67 7.64 -6.04 -7.98
N ASN A 68 6.74 -5.69 -7.05
CA ASN A 68 5.52 -6.45 -6.80
C ASN A 68 4.39 -5.55 -6.27
N ALA A 69 3.13 -5.86 -6.57
CA ALA A 69 1.99 -5.13 -6.02
C ALA A 69 0.82 -6.10 -5.77
N PHE A 70 0.21 -6.03 -4.58
CA PHE A 70 -0.92 -6.88 -4.22
C PHE A 70 -1.84 -6.21 -3.19
N PHE A 71 -3.11 -6.63 -3.16
CA PHE A 71 -4.07 -6.14 -2.19
C PHE A 71 -3.91 -6.80 -0.82
N ASP A 72 -3.66 -5.97 0.19
CA ASP A 72 -3.72 -6.33 1.59
C ASP A 72 -5.13 -6.02 2.14
N ARG A 73 -5.94 -7.07 2.32
CA ARG A 73 -7.31 -6.96 2.85
C ARG A 73 -7.33 -6.84 4.38
N GLY A 74 -6.21 -7.06 5.06
CA GLY A 74 -6.10 -7.04 6.52
C GLY A 74 -5.88 -5.64 7.10
N PHE A 75 -5.19 -4.77 6.36
CA PHE A 75 -4.80 -3.44 6.83
C PHE A 75 -5.98 -2.53 7.24
N LEU A 76 -7.13 -2.60 6.55
CA LEU A 76 -8.29 -1.77 6.89
C LEU A 76 -8.95 -2.11 8.21
N LYS A 77 -8.99 -3.40 8.58
CA LYS A 77 -9.57 -3.82 9.86
C LYS A 77 -8.77 -3.25 11.04
N ALA A 78 -7.48 -3.02 10.87
CA ALA A 78 -6.64 -2.38 11.88
C ALA A 78 -6.88 -0.86 11.94
N ARG A 79 -6.99 -0.18 10.79
CA ARG A 79 -7.17 1.29 10.77
C ARG A 79 -8.51 1.77 11.32
N ASN A 80 -9.55 0.94 11.25
CA ASN A 80 -10.86 1.25 11.86
C ASN A 80 -10.87 1.16 13.40
N ARG A 81 -9.91 0.46 14.03
CA ARG A 81 -9.75 0.48 15.50
C ARG A 81 -9.00 1.71 16.00
N SER A 82 -8.10 2.28 15.19
CA SER A 82 -7.29 3.43 15.59
C SER A 82 -8.04 4.77 15.56
N LYS A 83 -9.29 4.80 15.07
CA LYS A 83 -10.22 5.94 15.24
C LYS A 83 -11.25 5.72 16.37
N THR A 84 -11.04 4.72 17.22
CA THR A 84 -11.79 4.51 18.47
C THR A 84 -10.82 4.26 19.62
N SER A 85 -9.84 5.15 19.78
CA SER A 85 -9.47 5.55 21.13
C SER A 85 -10.15 6.90 21.36
N PRO A 86 -11.13 7.03 22.28
CA PRO A 86 -11.36 8.34 22.87
C PRO A 86 -10.01 8.81 23.45
N PRO A 87 -9.68 10.12 23.43
CA PRO A 87 -8.60 10.60 24.27
C PRO A 87 -8.89 10.09 25.68
N ALA A 88 -7.91 9.43 26.29
CA ALA A 88 -7.97 9.13 27.71
C ALA A 88 -7.95 10.47 28.44
N GLU A 89 -9.13 11.08 28.60
CA GLU A 89 -9.38 12.06 29.63
C GLU A 89 -9.11 11.33 30.94
N ARG A 90 -7.90 11.59 31.44
CA ARG A 90 -7.53 11.31 32.82
C ARG A 90 -8.63 11.94 33.68
N PRO A 91 -9.32 11.19 34.56
CA PRO A 91 -9.78 11.87 35.76
C PRO A 91 -8.52 12.29 36.50
N GLU A 92 -8.55 13.42 37.21
CA GLU A 92 -7.95 13.66 38.53
C GLU A 92 -7.57 15.15 38.69
N PRO A 93 -7.69 15.74 39.90
CA PRO A 93 -8.38 15.29 41.11
C PRO A 93 -9.65 16.10 41.46
#